data_AF-K0KEY2-F1
#
_entry.id   AF-K0KEY2-F1
#
_cell.length_a   1.000
_cell.length_b   1.000
_cell.length_c   1.000
_cell.angle_alpha   90.00
_cell.angle_beta   90.00
_cell.angle_gamma   90.00
#
_symmetry.space_group_name_H-M   'P 1'
#
loop_
_entity.id
_entity.type
_entity.pdbx_description
1 polymer ?
#
loop_
_entity_poly.entity_id
_entity_poly.type
_entity_poly.pdbx_seq_one_letter_code
_entity_poly.pdbx_strand_id
1 'polypeptide(L)'
;MKFLSALTTALLSTAALAKNIVLTNDDGWASTEIRATYRELTNAGHNVYLVAPLEQRSGFGGTFTFSYTDKLLHDDQFHFKKEGDAAWGHEENDDHIWYFNATPAACVGFAFDYLLPTHFADVKIDLVVSGVNQGLNLDIPMFTISGTIGATYNAVYRGYSAVAFSGSTSNNSFYQDSLNDDSNAPANIYAKKVVEITSKLFESQGDNERVLPLGTGLNVNFPKVTTLVKEGSEECSDPQFVFSRLTGEHVAIPGLKLNETSGVFEFSNLKNGSIATGVKYNGIFDLPSENSVTENGCWTSVSAFSVDYSAPEQEANEAKALLGDLLVQRS
;
A
#
# COMPACT_ATOMS: atom_id res chain seq x y z
N MET A 1 26.12 -30.27 53.13
CA MET A 1 25.97 -28.91 52.58
C MET A 1 25.69 -29.04 51.08
N LYS A 2 24.45 -28.74 50.66
CA LYS A 2 24.06 -28.75 49.24
C LYS A 2 24.43 -27.39 48.65
N PHE A 3 25.31 -27.37 47.65
CA PHE A 3 25.57 -26.19 46.84
C PHE A 3 24.40 -26.01 45.86
N LEU A 4 23.62 -24.94 46.02
CA LEU A 4 22.70 -24.48 44.98
C LEU A 4 23.51 -23.70 43.94
N SER A 5 23.53 -24.21 42.71
CA SER A 5 24.00 -23.49 41.54
C SER A 5 22.87 -22.55 41.09
N ALA A 6 23.10 -21.24 41.16
CA ALA A 6 22.16 -20.25 40.64
C ALA A 6 22.38 -20.13 39.11
N LEU A 7 21.42 -20.64 38.34
CA LEU A 7 21.37 -20.44 36.90
C LEU A 7 20.77 -19.04 36.65
N THR A 8 21.61 -18.06 36.35
CA THR A 8 21.17 -16.74 35.87
C THR A 8 20.70 -16.87 34.42
N THR A 9 19.38 -16.93 34.22
CA THR A 9 18.75 -16.79 32.92
C THR A 9 18.89 -15.34 32.47
N ALA A 10 19.80 -15.06 31.54
CA ALA A 10 19.85 -13.76 30.87
C ALA A 10 18.67 -13.68 29.90
N LEU A 11 17.63 -12.93 30.29
CA LEU A 11 16.60 -12.46 29.35
C LEU A 11 17.26 -11.46 28.40
N LEU A 12 17.62 -11.92 27.20
CA LEU A 12 17.86 -11.02 26.07
C LEU A 12 16.53 -10.38 25.72
N SER A 13 16.26 -9.19 26.28
CA SER A 13 15.24 -8.31 25.72
C SER A 13 15.77 -7.83 24.38
N THR A 14 15.29 -8.38 23.28
CA THR A 14 15.37 -7.70 21.99
C THR A 14 14.51 -6.45 22.15
N ALA A 15 15.14 -5.33 22.47
CA ALA A 15 14.48 -4.04 22.31
C ALA A 15 14.24 -3.89 20.81
N ALA A 16 13.02 -4.23 20.35
CA ALA A 16 12.56 -3.79 19.05
C ALA A 16 12.62 -2.27 19.12
N LEU A 17 13.59 -1.67 18.44
CA LEU A 17 13.70 -0.22 18.35
C LEU A 17 12.40 0.27 17.70
N ALA A 18 11.65 1.12 18.41
CA ALA A 18 10.47 1.77 17.86
C ALA A 18 10.86 2.45 16.53
N LYS A 19 10.15 2.09 15.46
CA LYS A 19 10.36 2.59 14.09
C LYS A 19 9.35 3.69 13.81
N ASN A 20 9.72 4.65 12.98
CA ASN A 20 8.83 5.73 12.56
C ASN A 20 8.22 5.40 11.20
N ILE A 21 6.89 5.30 11.14
CA ILE A 21 6.16 4.86 9.97
C ILE A 21 5.19 5.96 9.54
N VAL A 22 5.24 6.38 8.28
CA VAL A 22 4.14 7.14 7.67
C VAL A 22 3.11 6.16 7.14
N LEU A 23 1.86 6.29 7.56
CA LEU A 23 0.74 5.48 7.10
C LEU A 23 -0.21 6.32 6.24
N THR A 24 -0.57 5.83 5.06
CA THR A 24 -1.50 6.48 4.13
C THR A 24 -2.40 5.43 3.47
N ASN A 25 -3.38 5.83 2.68
CA ASN A 25 -4.13 4.96 1.76
C ASN A 25 -4.78 5.79 0.64
N ASP A 26 -5.68 5.19 -0.12
CA ASP A 26 -6.64 5.87 -0.97
C ASP A 26 -8.10 5.73 -0.54
N ASP A 27 -8.43 4.83 0.39
CA ASP A 27 -9.81 4.70 0.91
C ASP A 27 -10.25 5.85 1.83
N GLY A 28 -9.28 6.65 2.29
CA GLY A 28 -9.49 7.77 3.18
C GLY A 28 -9.10 7.46 4.62
N TRP A 29 -8.81 8.52 5.38
CA TRP A 29 -8.29 8.48 6.75
C TRP A 29 -9.20 7.74 7.75
N ALA A 30 -10.49 7.67 7.45
CA ALA A 30 -11.52 7.05 8.27
C ALA A 30 -11.92 5.64 7.81
N SER A 31 -11.24 5.04 6.82
CA SER A 31 -11.57 3.68 6.40
C SER A 31 -11.19 2.65 7.47
N THR A 32 -11.96 1.57 7.56
CA THR A 32 -11.77 0.55 8.62
C THR A 32 -10.37 -0.08 8.59
N GLU A 33 -9.86 -0.33 7.38
CA GLU A 33 -8.60 -1.03 7.14
C GLU A 33 -7.37 -0.21 7.58
N ILE A 34 -7.32 1.09 7.24
CA ILE A 34 -6.20 1.95 7.67
C ILE A 34 -6.24 2.18 9.17
N ARG A 35 -7.43 2.25 9.78
CA ARG A 35 -7.57 2.41 11.24
C ARG A 35 -7.18 1.14 12.00
N ALA A 36 -7.53 -0.04 11.49
CA ALA A 36 -7.02 -1.30 12.03
C ALA A 36 -5.49 -1.38 11.90
N THR A 37 -4.94 -0.99 10.74
CA THR A 37 -3.49 -0.98 10.48
C THR A 37 -2.74 -0.02 11.42
N TYR A 38 -3.27 1.19 11.62
CA TYR A 38 -2.74 2.15 12.58
C TYR A 38 -2.70 1.56 13.98
N ARG A 39 -3.83 1.01 14.46
CA ARG A 39 -3.93 0.39 15.78
C ARG A 39 -2.89 -0.72 15.97
N GLU A 40 -2.78 -1.65 15.03
CA GLU A 40 -1.88 -2.80 15.16
C GLU A 40 -0.40 -2.40 15.08
N LEU A 41 -0.02 -1.48 14.18
CA LEU A 41 1.36 -0.98 14.10
C LEU A 41 1.77 -0.20 15.37
N THR A 42 0.86 0.61 15.92
CA THR A 42 1.09 1.32 17.18
C THR A 42 1.17 0.34 18.35
N ASN A 43 0.30 -0.67 18.42
CA ASN A 43 0.36 -1.74 19.42
C ASN A 43 1.66 -2.56 19.35
N ALA A 44 2.25 -2.69 18.16
CA ALA A 44 3.56 -3.30 17.96
C ALA A 44 4.74 -2.43 18.45
N GLY A 45 4.47 -1.21 18.96
CA GLY A 45 5.45 -0.31 19.54
C GLY A 45 6.12 0.65 18.55
N HIS A 46 5.56 0.82 17.35
CA HIS A 46 6.04 1.79 16.37
C HIS A 46 5.41 3.18 16.59
N ASN A 47 6.12 4.22 16.16
CA ASN A 47 5.54 5.57 16.04
C ASN A 47 4.92 5.69 14.66
N VAL A 48 3.59 5.73 14.59
CA VAL A 48 2.86 5.79 13.32
C VAL A 48 2.31 7.19 13.11
N TYR A 49 2.51 7.76 11.93
CA TYR A 49 1.97 9.05 11.50
C TYR A 49 1.00 8.79 10.34
N LEU A 50 -0.30 8.72 10.64
CA LEU A 50 -1.32 8.52 9.64
C LEU A 50 -1.63 9.85 8.96
N VAL A 51 -1.43 9.91 7.65
CA VAL A 51 -1.80 11.04 6.80
C VAL A 51 -2.48 10.47 5.56
N ALA A 52 -3.79 10.66 5.44
CA ALA A 52 -4.57 10.05 4.37
C ALA A 52 -5.60 11.03 3.77
N PRO A 53 -6.13 10.73 2.58
CA PRO A 53 -7.18 11.52 1.97
C PRO A 53 -8.39 11.70 2.91
N LEU A 54 -9.02 12.87 2.84
CA LEU A 54 -10.30 13.10 3.53
C LEU A 54 -11.41 12.20 2.98
N GLU A 55 -11.37 11.88 1.68
CA GLU A 55 -12.42 11.17 0.94
C GLU A 55 -11.83 9.97 0.17
N GLN A 56 -12.69 9.09 -0.35
CA GLN A 56 -12.27 7.97 -1.20
C GLN A 56 -11.61 8.49 -2.51
N ARG A 57 -10.42 7.95 -2.80
CA ARG A 57 -9.58 8.29 -3.96
C ARG A 57 -9.14 7.04 -4.75
N SER A 58 -9.94 5.97 -4.74
CA SER A 58 -9.82 4.84 -5.66
C SER A 58 -9.75 5.34 -7.11
N GLY A 59 -8.76 4.89 -7.88
CA GLY A 59 -8.58 5.31 -9.28
C GLY A 59 -7.65 6.52 -9.47
N PHE A 60 -7.03 7.07 -8.41
CA PHE A 60 -6.18 8.27 -8.48
C PHE A 60 -4.67 7.97 -8.49
N GLY A 61 -4.24 6.77 -8.91
CA GLY A 61 -2.84 6.33 -8.81
C GLY A 61 -1.79 7.23 -9.47
N GLY A 62 -2.11 7.83 -10.63
CA GLY A 62 -1.23 8.76 -11.33
C GLY A 62 -1.45 10.25 -11.00
N THR A 63 -2.31 10.57 -10.03
CA THR A 63 -2.78 11.95 -9.80
C THR A 63 -2.09 12.57 -8.60
N PHE A 64 -1.63 13.81 -8.75
CA PHE A 64 -1.12 14.65 -7.66
C PHE A 64 -1.92 15.96 -7.61
N THR A 65 -3.02 15.92 -6.87
CA THR A 65 -3.94 17.06 -6.66
C THR A 65 -4.24 17.22 -5.18
N PHE A 66 -4.44 18.46 -4.74
CA PHE A 66 -4.85 18.84 -3.40
C PHE A 66 -5.76 20.08 -3.46
N SER A 67 -6.49 20.36 -2.37
CA SER A 67 -7.35 21.54 -2.27
C SER A 67 -6.57 22.85 -2.48
N TYR A 68 -7.11 23.76 -3.29
CA TYR A 68 -6.55 25.11 -3.52
C TYR A 68 -7.07 26.14 -2.51
N THR A 69 -7.95 25.74 -1.61
CA THR A 69 -8.50 26.55 -0.51
C THR A 69 -8.17 25.90 0.82
N ASP A 70 -8.03 26.71 1.87
CA ASP A 70 -7.87 26.24 3.25
C ASP A 70 -9.16 25.62 3.81
N LYS A 71 -10.28 25.81 3.12
CA LYS A 71 -11.60 25.26 3.45
C LYS A 71 -12.10 24.24 2.44
N LEU A 72 -12.99 23.34 2.88
CA LEU A 72 -13.74 22.42 2.03
C LEU A 72 -14.81 23.15 1.24
N LEU A 73 -15.00 22.71 0.00
CA LEU A 73 -15.99 23.26 -0.95
C LEU A 73 -17.31 22.47 -0.98
N HIS A 74 -17.39 21.37 -0.24
CA HIS A 74 -18.56 20.52 -0.06
C HIS A 74 -18.39 19.70 1.23
N ASP A 75 -19.49 19.14 1.73
CA ASP A 75 -19.47 18.14 2.78
C ASP A 75 -18.68 16.91 2.31
N ASP A 76 -17.86 16.35 3.19
CA ASP A 76 -17.06 15.16 2.83
C ASP A 76 -17.94 13.91 2.72
N GLN A 77 -17.46 12.94 1.94
CA GLN A 77 -18.15 11.66 1.71
C GLN A 77 -18.51 10.90 3.00
N PHE A 78 -17.72 11.04 4.06
CA PHE A 78 -17.87 10.26 5.30
C PHE A 78 -18.60 11.02 6.41
N HIS A 79 -19.01 12.26 6.15
CA HIS A 79 -19.73 13.13 7.08
C HIS A 79 -18.96 13.48 8.36
N PHE A 80 -17.62 13.45 8.33
CA PHE A 80 -16.77 13.94 9.41
C PHE A 80 -16.56 15.45 9.37
N LYS A 81 -16.67 16.06 8.19
CA LYS A 81 -16.39 17.47 7.89
C LYS A 81 -17.45 18.03 6.94
N LYS A 82 -17.78 19.29 7.12
CA LYS A 82 -18.78 20.01 6.34
C LYS A 82 -18.12 21.01 5.39
N GLU A 83 -18.88 21.47 4.41
CA GLU A 83 -18.52 22.66 3.64
C GLU A 83 -18.11 23.80 4.58
N GLY A 84 -16.96 24.44 4.29
CA GLY A 84 -16.40 25.51 5.12
C GLY A 84 -15.49 25.04 6.27
N ASP A 85 -15.44 23.74 6.58
CA ASP A 85 -14.45 23.20 7.52
C ASP A 85 -13.04 23.22 6.90
N ALA A 86 -12.01 23.07 7.73
CA ALA A 86 -10.62 23.06 7.26
C ALA A 86 -10.34 21.89 6.31
N ALA A 87 -9.64 22.18 5.21
CA ALA A 87 -9.27 21.19 4.18
C ALA A 87 -8.25 20.15 4.64
N TRP A 88 -7.66 20.34 5.82
CA TRP A 88 -6.78 19.40 6.48
C TRP A 88 -6.83 19.63 7.99
N GLY A 89 -6.43 18.63 8.76
CA GLY A 89 -6.37 18.68 10.21
C GLY A 89 -6.09 17.30 10.79
N HIS A 90 -6.09 17.21 12.12
CA HIS A 90 -5.92 15.96 12.85
C HIS A 90 -7.12 15.64 13.75
N GLU A 91 -7.14 14.42 14.29
CA GLU A 91 -8.09 14.06 15.35
C GLU A 91 -7.79 14.83 16.64
N GLU A 92 -8.83 15.26 17.34
CA GLU A 92 -8.70 16.02 18.59
C GLU A 92 -7.95 15.24 19.68
N ASN A 93 -8.13 13.92 19.70
CA ASN A 93 -7.56 13.04 20.74
C ASN A 93 -6.28 12.32 20.31
N ASP A 94 -5.85 12.49 19.06
CA ASP A 94 -4.66 11.84 18.51
C ASP A 94 -4.04 12.71 17.42
N ASP A 95 -2.96 13.41 17.77
CA ASP A 95 -2.23 14.30 16.84
C ASP A 95 -1.38 13.52 15.85
N HIS A 96 -1.34 12.19 15.88
CA HIS A 96 -0.69 11.35 14.87
C HIS A 96 -1.61 10.95 13.71
N ILE A 97 -2.89 11.32 13.76
CA ILE A 97 -3.87 10.95 12.74
C ILE A 97 -4.41 12.20 12.05
N TRP A 98 -4.02 12.37 10.79
CA TRP A 98 -4.34 13.52 9.97
C TRP A 98 -5.15 13.12 8.72
N TYR A 99 -6.07 14.00 8.37
CA TYR A 99 -6.72 14.01 7.07
C TYR A 99 -6.21 15.17 6.23
N PHE A 100 -6.14 14.97 4.92
CA PHE A 100 -5.89 16.03 3.94
C PHE A 100 -6.84 15.86 2.76
N ASN A 101 -7.54 16.94 2.37
CA ASN A 101 -8.36 16.95 1.16
C ASN A 101 -7.46 16.98 -0.09
N ALA A 102 -6.96 15.80 -0.45
CA ALA A 102 -6.01 15.61 -1.51
C ALA A 102 -6.05 14.17 -2.04
N THR A 103 -5.22 13.93 -3.06
CA THR A 103 -4.92 12.60 -3.59
C THR A 103 -3.90 11.87 -2.71
N PRO A 104 -3.81 10.53 -2.78
CA PRO A 104 -2.91 9.73 -1.95
C PRO A 104 -1.44 10.15 -2.05
N ALA A 105 -0.94 10.37 -3.28
CA ALA A 105 0.43 10.85 -3.50
C ALA A 105 0.65 12.27 -2.92
N ALA A 106 -0.37 13.13 -2.98
CA ALA A 106 -0.30 14.45 -2.36
C ALA A 106 -0.35 14.40 -0.83
N CYS A 107 -0.99 13.38 -0.23
CA CYS A 107 -0.92 13.13 1.22
C CYS A 107 0.49 12.74 1.66
N VAL A 108 1.18 11.90 0.89
CA VAL A 108 2.61 11.62 1.09
C VAL A 108 3.44 12.90 1.00
N GLY A 109 3.20 13.74 -0.02
CA GLY A 109 3.83 15.05 -0.13
C GLY A 109 3.59 15.92 1.10
N PHE A 110 2.34 16.06 1.53
CA PHE A 110 1.96 16.83 2.72
C PHE A 110 2.65 16.32 4.00
N ALA A 111 2.72 15.00 4.17
CA ALA A 111 3.42 14.38 5.30
C ALA A 111 4.88 14.85 5.38
N PHE A 112 5.62 14.77 4.27
CA PHE A 112 7.05 15.06 4.25
C PHE A 112 7.40 16.55 4.09
N ASP A 113 6.60 17.31 3.35
CA ASP A 113 6.89 18.72 3.03
C ASP A 113 6.38 19.70 4.09
N TYR A 114 5.38 19.29 4.89
CA TYR A 114 4.76 20.16 5.87
C TYR A 114 4.64 19.48 7.24
N LEU A 115 3.88 18.40 7.35
CA LEU A 115 3.45 17.87 8.64
C LEU A 115 4.63 17.42 9.52
N LEU A 116 5.50 16.56 9.01
CA LEU A 116 6.65 16.06 9.77
C LEU A 116 7.60 17.22 10.16
N PRO A 117 8.06 18.09 9.23
CA PRO A 117 8.94 19.20 9.59
C PRO A 117 8.37 20.22 10.58
N THR A 118 7.04 20.42 10.59
CA THR A 118 6.41 21.49 11.37
C THR A 118 5.81 21.03 12.70
N HIS A 119 5.31 19.79 12.76
CA HIS A 119 4.63 19.25 13.94
C HIS A 119 5.46 18.19 14.68
N PHE A 120 6.44 17.56 14.02
CA PHE A 120 7.22 16.45 14.59
C PHE A 120 8.73 16.65 14.40
N ALA A 121 9.34 17.38 15.35
CA ALA A 121 10.75 17.72 15.27
C ALA A 121 11.67 16.49 15.21
N ASP A 122 12.65 16.54 14.31
CA ASP A 122 13.75 15.58 14.17
C ASP A 122 13.35 14.11 13.95
N VAL A 123 12.19 13.85 13.34
CA VAL A 123 11.73 12.49 13.01
C VAL A 123 12.36 11.98 11.71
N LYS A 124 13.12 10.88 11.81
CA LYS A 124 13.58 10.09 10.67
C LYS A 124 12.57 8.98 10.38
N ILE A 125 11.91 9.03 9.21
CA ILE A 125 10.99 7.98 8.76
C ILE A 125 11.77 6.76 8.24
N ASP A 126 11.41 5.58 8.75
CA ASP A 126 12.01 4.30 8.36
C ASP A 126 11.25 3.63 7.19
N LEU A 127 9.92 3.79 7.16
CA LEU A 127 9.06 3.14 6.18
C LEU A 127 7.79 3.96 5.91
N VAL A 128 7.34 3.96 4.65
CA VAL A 128 5.98 4.39 4.29
C VAL A 128 5.13 3.15 4.03
N VAL A 129 3.98 3.07 4.70
CA VAL A 129 2.98 2.02 4.54
C VAL A 129 1.76 2.63 3.87
N SER A 130 1.33 2.09 2.74
CA SER A 130 0.09 2.51 2.08
C SER A 130 -0.94 1.38 2.09
N GLY A 131 -2.15 1.66 2.56
CA GLY A 131 -3.24 0.71 2.70
C GLY A 131 -3.59 0.40 4.16
N VAL A 132 -4.22 -0.73 4.46
CA VAL A 132 -4.66 -1.78 3.51
C VAL A 132 -5.83 -1.26 2.65
N ASN A 133 -5.70 -1.37 1.34
CA ASN A 133 -6.75 -0.98 0.37
C ASN A 133 -7.94 -1.96 0.45
N GLN A 134 -9.17 -1.45 0.36
CA GLN A 134 -10.39 -2.23 0.24
C GLN A 134 -10.61 -2.70 -1.20
N GLY A 135 -9.84 -3.71 -1.59
CA GLY A 135 -9.78 -4.25 -2.93
C GLY A 135 -8.35 -4.62 -3.30
N LEU A 136 -8.23 -5.57 -4.23
CA LEU A 136 -6.93 -6.00 -4.72
C LEU A 136 -6.35 -5.01 -5.74
N ASN A 137 -5.05 -4.76 -5.65
CA ASN A 137 -4.27 -3.99 -6.61
C ASN A 137 -3.20 -4.92 -7.23
N LEU A 138 -3.67 -5.80 -8.12
CA LEU A 138 -2.83 -6.80 -8.79
C LEU A 138 -2.31 -6.30 -10.13
N ASP A 139 -1.13 -6.75 -10.50
CA ASP A 139 -0.51 -6.60 -11.81
C ASP A 139 -0.03 -5.17 -12.17
N ILE A 140 0.78 -5.08 -13.24
CA ILE A 140 1.33 -3.80 -13.75
C ILE A 140 0.28 -2.71 -13.99
N PRO A 141 -0.90 -2.98 -14.61
CA PRO A 141 -1.86 -1.92 -14.93
C PRO A 141 -2.36 -1.13 -13.71
N MET A 142 -2.27 -1.67 -12.49
CA MET A 142 -2.69 -0.96 -11.28
C MET A 142 -1.79 0.22 -10.93
N PHE A 143 -0.55 0.30 -11.43
CA PHE A 143 0.34 1.42 -11.14
C PHE A 143 -0.16 2.77 -11.68
N THR A 144 -1.03 2.77 -12.68
CA THR A 144 -1.62 3.99 -13.24
C THR A 144 -3.03 4.30 -12.69
N ILE A 145 -3.57 3.43 -11.83
CA ILE A 145 -4.98 3.49 -11.40
C ILE A 145 -5.09 3.45 -9.87
N SER A 146 -4.40 2.55 -9.20
CA SER A 146 -4.45 2.37 -7.74
C SER A 146 -3.85 3.58 -7.01
N GLY A 147 -4.65 4.24 -6.18
CA GLY A 147 -4.17 5.32 -5.32
C GLY A 147 -3.22 4.81 -4.24
N THR A 148 -3.47 3.62 -3.70
CA THR A 148 -2.59 2.94 -2.73
C THR A 148 -1.20 2.64 -3.32
N ILE A 149 -1.11 2.14 -4.56
CA ILE A 149 0.18 1.99 -5.23
C ILE A 149 0.78 3.37 -5.54
N GLY A 150 -0.02 4.32 -6.03
CA GLY A 150 0.43 5.68 -6.36
C GLY A 150 1.10 6.42 -5.19
N ALA A 151 0.55 6.30 -3.98
CA ALA A 151 1.15 6.85 -2.76
C ALA A 151 2.50 6.19 -2.44
N THR A 152 2.55 4.85 -2.48
CA THR A 152 3.78 4.07 -2.28
C THR A 152 4.84 4.46 -3.32
N TYR A 153 4.42 4.59 -4.56
CA TYR A 153 5.25 4.96 -5.70
C TYR A 153 5.86 6.36 -5.53
N ASN A 154 5.06 7.33 -5.09
CA ASN A 154 5.52 8.68 -4.76
C ASN A 154 6.54 8.68 -3.61
N ALA A 155 6.32 7.89 -2.56
CA ALA A 155 7.28 7.76 -1.45
C ALA A 155 8.63 7.21 -1.91
N VAL A 156 8.63 6.19 -2.80
CA VAL A 156 9.87 5.64 -3.36
C VAL A 156 10.62 6.67 -4.20
N TYR A 157 9.92 7.48 -5.02
CA TYR A 157 10.55 8.58 -5.75
C TYR A 157 11.20 9.62 -4.86
N ARG A 158 10.62 9.85 -3.67
CA ARG A 158 11.15 10.77 -2.67
C ARG A 158 12.31 10.15 -1.86
N GLY A 159 12.72 8.92 -2.17
CA GLY A 159 13.86 8.25 -1.55
C GLY A 159 13.52 7.44 -0.30
N TYR A 160 12.25 7.24 0.03
CA TYR A 160 11.84 6.44 1.19
C TYR A 160 11.60 4.97 0.81
N SER A 161 11.81 4.06 1.76
CA SER A 161 11.34 2.68 1.61
C SER A 161 9.82 2.67 1.76
N ALA A 162 9.10 1.95 0.90
CA ALA A 162 7.64 1.94 0.94
C ALA A 162 7.03 0.59 0.51
N VAL A 163 5.88 0.27 1.10
CA VAL A 163 5.09 -0.93 0.79
C VAL A 163 3.61 -0.58 0.62
N ALA A 164 3.03 -1.04 -0.49
CA ALA A 164 1.59 -1.00 -0.76
C ALA A 164 0.93 -2.30 -0.26
N PHE A 165 -0.23 -2.17 0.39
CA PHE A 165 -1.02 -3.30 0.90
C PHE A 165 -2.45 -3.23 0.40
N SER A 166 -2.97 -4.36 -0.05
CA SER A 166 -4.32 -4.51 -0.59
C SER A 166 -5.01 -5.74 -0.04
N GLY A 167 -6.24 -5.59 0.43
CA GLY A 167 -7.06 -6.66 0.99
C GLY A 167 -8.17 -7.08 0.03
N SER A 168 -8.54 -8.36 0.04
CA SER A 168 -9.68 -8.88 -0.75
C SER A 168 -11.05 -8.53 -0.14
N THR A 169 -11.23 -7.31 0.35
CA THR A 169 -12.47 -6.77 0.95
C THR A 169 -13.26 -5.93 -0.04
N SER A 170 -14.53 -5.68 0.28
CA SER A 170 -15.37 -4.73 -0.44
C SER A 170 -15.07 -3.30 0.00
N ASN A 171 -15.22 -2.36 -0.94
CA ASN A 171 -14.99 -0.93 -0.70
C ASN A 171 -16.09 -0.27 0.17
N ASN A 172 -15.74 0.86 0.78
CA ASN A 172 -16.55 1.77 1.59
C ASN A 172 -16.98 1.22 2.95
N SER A 173 -16.07 0.57 3.68
CA SER A 173 -16.26 0.35 5.13
C SER A 173 -15.50 1.39 5.96
N PHE A 174 -16.19 1.96 6.94
CA PHE A 174 -15.68 3.05 7.78
C PHE A 174 -15.52 2.64 9.23
N TYR A 175 -14.52 3.21 9.91
CA TYR A 175 -14.14 2.80 11.25
C TYR A 175 -15.28 2.99 12.27
N GLN A 176 -16.05 4.08 12.13
CA GLN A 176 -17.17 4.38 13.01
C GLN A 176 -18.28 3.32 12.93
N ASP A 177 -18.38 2.62 11.81
CA ASP A 177 -19.44 1.66 11.53
C ASP A 177 -19.02 0.21 11.74
N SER A 178 -17.73 -0.09 11.59
CA SER A 178 -17.30 -1.49 11.37
C SER A 178 -15.96 -1.89 11.99
N LEU A 179 -15.20 -0.95 12.59
CA LEU A 179 -13.98 -1.33 13.31
C LEU A 179 -14.36 -1.97 14.66
N ASN A 180 -13.88 -3.19 14.87
CA ASN A 180 -14.06 -3.94 16.11
C ASN A 180 -12.76 -4.67 16.45
N ASP A 181 -12.73 -5.34 17.62
CA ASP A 181 -11.56 -6.09 18.10
C ASP A 181 -11.69 -7.61 17.86
N ASP A 182 -12.66 -8.06 17.04
CA ASP A 182 -12.76 -9.47 16.67
C ASP A 182 -11.53 -9.87 15.84
N SER A 183 -10.72 -10.79 16.38
CA SER A 183 -9.52 -11.27 15.71
C SER A 183 -9.79 -11.93 14.37
N ASN A 184 -11.04 -12.36 14.11
CA ASN A 184 -11.46 -12.97 12.85
C ASN A 184 -12.01 -11.95 11.84
N ALA A 185 -12.18 -10.68 12.22
CA ALA A 185 -12.57 -9.65 11.27
C ALA A 185 -11.46 -9.45 10.22
N PRO A 186 -11.78 -9.43 8.91
CA PRO A 186 -10.78 -9.32 7.84
C PRO A 186 -9.79 -8.17 8.03
N ALA A 187 -10.27 -6.99 8.45
CA ALA A 187 -9.42 -5.84 8.68
C ALA A 187 -8.36 -6.06 9.77
N ASN A 188 -8.72 -6.80 10.82
CA ASN A 188 -7.80 -7.14 11.90
C ASN A 188 -6.80 -8.21 11.50
N ILE A 189 -7.19 -9.15 10.63
CA ILE A 189 -6.29 -10.15 10.06
C ILE A 189 -5.26 -9.45 9.17
N TYR A 190 -5.71 -8.62 8.21
CA TYR A 190 -4.80 -7.92 7.31
C TYR A 190 -3.86 -6.97 8.05
N ALA A 191 -4.36 -6.20 9.02
CA ALA A 191 -3.52 -5.33 9.85
C ALA A 191 -2.43 -6.11 10.60
N LYS A 192 -2.73 -7.30 11.14
CA LYS A 192 -1.71 -8.18 11.74
C LYS A 192 -0.69 -8.69 10.73
N LYS A 193 -1.12 -9.03 9.51
CA LYS A 193 -0.18 -9.42 8.44
C LYS A 193 0.71 -8.25 7.99
N VAL A 194 0.21 -7.00 8.02
CA VAL A 194 1.03 -5.80 7.83
C VAL A 194 2.10 -5.70 8.92
N VAL A 195 1.74 -5.89 10.20
CA VAL A 195 2.71 -5.92 11.31
C VAL A 195 3.75 -7.02 11.11
N GLU A 196 3.32 -8.22 10.71
CA GLU A 196 4.22 -9.37 10.52
C GLU A 196 5.31 -9.09 9.47
N ILE A 197 4.91 -8.61 8.28
CA ILE A 197 5.88 -8.35 7.20
C ILE A 197 6.73 -7.11 7.51
N THR A 198 6.17 -6.05 8.10
CA THR A 198 6.95 -4.85 8.46
C THR A 198 7.97 -5.15 9.56
N SER A 199 7.58 -5.93 10.58
CA SER A 199 8.50 -6.43 11.60
C SER A 199 9.62 -7.25 10.96
N LYS A 200 9.29 -8.17 10.05
CA LYS A 200 10.29 -8.98 9.35
C LYS A 200 11.26 -8.13 8.53
N LEU A 201 10.77 -7.09 7.87
CA LEU A 201 11.59 -6.15 7.11
C LEU A 201 12.55 -5.38 8.03
N PHE A 202 12.08 -4.87 9.17
CA PHE A 202 12.92 -4.16 10.13
C PHE A 202 13.95 -5.06 10.83
N GLU A 203 13.58 -6.30 11.16
CA GLU A 203 14.53 -7.30 11.68
C GLU A 203 15.62 -7.61 10.65
N SER A 204 15.21 -7.79 9.39
CA SER A 204 16.14 -8.15 8.30
C SER A 204 16.97 -6.96 7.80
N GLN A 205 16.53 -5.73 8.07
CA GLN A 205 17.28 -4.50 7.77
C GLN A 205 18.67 -4.54 8.44
N GLY A 206 18.76 -5.02 9.68
CA GLY A 206 20.01 -4.98 10.46
C GLY A 206 20.57 -3.56 10.55
N ASP A 207 21.85 -3.40 10.20
CA ASP A 207 22.56 -2.11 10.22
C ASP A 207 22.39 -1.29 8.93
N ASN A 208 21.60 -1.76 7.95
CA ASN A 208 21.40 -1.04 6.70
C ASN A 208 20.63 0.27 6.95
N GLU A 209 21.04 1.34 6.27
CA GLU A 209 20.41 2.65 6.42
C GLU A 209 18.93 2.67 5.97
N ARG A 210 18.58 1.84 4.98
CA ARG A 210 17.23 1.74 4.39
C ARG A 210 16.71 0.31 4.49
N VAL A 211 15.40 0.17 4.65
CA VAL A 211 14.71 -1.11 4.75
C VAL A 211 14.69 -1.85 3.42
N LEU A 212 14.48 -1.12 2.33
CA LEU A 212 14.44 -1.61 0.96
C LEU A 212 15.51 -0.91 0.10
N PRO A 213 15.97 -1.54 -1.00
CA PRO A 213 16.86 -0.89 -1.97
C PRO A 213 16.32 0.45 -2.49
N LEU A 214 17.21 1.33 -2.95
CA LEU A 214 16.81 2.63 -3.49
C LEU A 214 16.05 2.46 -4.79
N GLY A 215 15.00 3.26 -4.97
CA GLY A 215 14.12 3.18 -6.14
C GLY A 215 13.29 1.90 -6.21
N THR A 216 13.18 1.13 -5.13
CA THR A 216 12.40 -0.11 -5.05
C THR A 216 11.34 -0.03 -3.95
N GLY A 217 10.14 -0.54 -4.23
CA GLY A 217 9.07 -0.75 -3.26
C GLY A 217 8.47 -2.15 -3.37
N LEU A 218 7.54 -2.48 -2.48
CA LEU A 218 6.79 -3.74 -2.51
C LEU A 218 5.30 -3.49 -2.73
N ASN A 219 4.64 -4.40 -3.45
CA ASN A 219 3.19 -4.51 -3.59
C ASN A 219 2.73 -5.83 -2.96
N VAL A 220 1.76 -5.76 -2.04
CA VAL A 220 1.30 -6.91 -1.26
C VAL A 220 -0.22 -7.04 -1.36
N ASN A 221 -0.70 -8.22 -1.76
CA ASN A 221 -2.13 -8.49 -1.91
C ASN A 221 -2.56 -9.68 -1.05
N PHE A 222 -3.47 -9.43 -0.10
CA PHE A 222 -4.02 -10.44 0.80
C PHE A 222 -5.24 -11.13 0.16
N PRO A 223 -5.36 -12.47 0.29
CA PRO A 223 -6.49 -13.22 -0.23
C PRO A 223 -7.73 -12.97 0.63
N LYS A 224 -8.88 -13.53 0.23
CA LYS A 224 -10.07 -13.52 1.07
C LYS A 224 -9.81 -14.34 2.34
N VAL A 225 -10.23 -13.80 3.48
CA VAL A 225 -10.10 -14.43 4.80
C VAL A 225 -11.46 -14.56 5.49
N THR A 226 -11.57 -15.56 6.36
CA THR A 226 -12.71 -15.81 7.26
C THR A 226 -14.08 -15.64 6.59
N THR A 227 -14.83 -14.62 6.98
CA THR A 227 -16.20 -14.33 6.51
C THR A 227 -16.28 -13.96 5.04
N LEU A 228 -15.15 -13.67 4.39
CA LEU A 228 -15.07 -13.37 2.96
C LEU A 228 -14.87 -14.62 2.11
N VAL A 229 -14.42 -15.72 2.70
CA VAL A 229 -14.23 -16.99 2.01
C VAL A 229 -15.59 -17.56 1.60
N LYS A 230 -15.69 -18.08 0.37
CA LYS A 230 -16.94 -18.68 -0.11
C LYS A 230 -17.26 -19.93 0.71
N GLU A 231 -18.54 -20.08 1.08
CA GLU A 231 -19.03 -21.28 1.76
C GLU A 231 -18.60 -22.56 1.01
N GLY A 232 -18.04 -23.52 1.75
CA GLY A 232 -17.52 -24.78 1.19
C GLY A 232 -16.09 -24.72 0.64
N SER A 233 -15.39 -23.58 0.71
CA SER A 233 -13.96 -23.48 0.42
C SER A 233 -13.11 -23.71 1.69
N GLU A 234 -11.82 -23.95 1.54
CA GLU A 234 -10.89 -24.03 2.67
C GLU A 234 -10.88 -22.72 3.48
N GLU A 235 -10.96 -22.83 4.80
CA GLU A 235 -10.89 -21.67 5.69
C GLU A 235 -9.53 -20.98 5.60
N CYS A 236 -9.52 -19.65 5.61
CA CYS A 236 -8.30 -18.85 5.59
C CYS A 236 -8.34 -17.80 6.69
N SER A 237 -7.53 -17.98 7.74
CA SER A 237 -7.41 -17.06 8.87
C SER A 237 -5.98 -16.52 9.07
N ASP A 238 -4.98 -17.18 8.47
CA ASP A 238 -3.58 -16.76 8.50
C ASP A 238 -2.90 -16.97 7.13
N PRO A 239 -3.09 -16.04 6.17
CA PRO A 239 -2.59 -16.21 4.82
C PRO A 239 -1.07 -16.10 4.76
N GLN A 240 -0.42 -17.12 4.19
CA GLN A 240 1.04 -17.22 4.10
C GLN A 240 1.60 -16.38 2.94
N PHE A 241 2.80 -15.82 3.09
CA PHE A 241 3.41 -14.96 2.07
C PHE A 241 4.11 -15.77 0.97
N VAL A 242 3.91 -15.38 -0.29
CA VAL A 242 4.58 -15.92 -1.46
C VAL A 242 5.21 -14.78 -2.26
N PHE A 243 6.53 -14.86 -2.48
CA PHE A 243 7.20 -13.88 -3.33
C PHE A 243 6.80 -14.11 -4.79
N SER A 244 6.30 -13.06 -5.42
CA SER A 244 5.63 -13.09 -6.73
C SER A 244 6.17 -11.99 -7.63
N ARG A 245 5.59 -11.89 -8.82
CA ARG A 245 5.88 -10.82 -9.77
C ARG A 245 4.59 -10.23 -10.36
N LEU A 246 4.68 -8.96 -10.76
CA LEU A 246 3.57 -8.17 -11.35
C LEU A 246 3.14 -8.61 -12.76
N THR A 247 3.86 -9.53 -13.38
CA THR A 247 3.62 -10.01 -14.76
C THR A 247 3.61 -11.51 -14.80
N GLY A 248 2.85 -12.12 -15.70
CA GLY A 248 2.86 -13.56 -15.90
C GLY A 248 1.50 -14.06 -16.35
N GLU A 249 1.21 -15.30 -15.99
CA GLU A 249 -0.10 -15.90 -16.26
C GLU A 249 -1.20 -15.15 -15.52
N HIS A 250 -2.41 -15.16 -16.09
CA HIS A 250 -3.61 -14.58 -15.49
C HIS A 250 -3.60 -13.06 -15.24
N VAL A 251 -2.55 -12.34 -15.65
CA VAL A 251 -2.52 -10.87 -15.60
C VAL A 251 -3.77 -10.31 -16.28
N ALA A 252 -4.43 -9.39 -15.59
CA ALA A 252 -5.64 -8.75 -16.06
C ALA A 252 -5.36 -7.27 -16.38
N ILE A 253 -6.01 -6.78 -17.43
CA ILE A 253 -6.04 -5.35 -17.72
C ILE A 253 -7.45 -4.84 -17.41
N PRO A 254 -7.59 -3.70 -16.71
CA PRO A 254 -8.87 -3.03 -16.52
C PRO A 254 -9.59 -2.82 -17.84
N GLY A 255 -10.82 -3.29 -17.88
CA GLY A 255 -11.74 -3.16 -19.01
C GLY A 255 -13.06 -2.56 -18.58
N LEU A 256 -13.92 -2.33 -19.58
CA LEU A 256 -15.29 -1.88 -19.38
C LEU A 256 -16.24 -2.93 -19.96
N LYS A 257 -17.37 -3.14 -19.30
CA LYS A 257 -18.46 -3.97 -19.81
C LYS A 257 -19.77 -3.24 -19.63
N LEU A 258 -20.55 -3.11 -20.70
CA LEU A 258 -21.91 -2.55 -20.61
C LEU A 258 -22.83 -3.59 -19.97
N ASN A 259 -23.53 -3.19 -18.91
CA ASN A 259 -24.68 -3.92 -18.43
C ASN A 259 -25.91 -3.47 -19.23
N GLU A 260 -26.28 -4.25 -20.24
CA GLU A 260 -27.39 -3.97 -21.17
C GLU A 260 -28.73 -3.75 -20.47
N THR A 261 -28.94 -4.33 -19.28
CA THR A 261 -30.19 -4.18 -18.52
C THR A 261 -30.28 -2.82 -17.85
N SER A 262 -29.18 -2.31 -17.29
CA SER A 262 -29.15 -1.04 -16.57
C SER A 262 -28.71 0.14 -17.44
N GLY A 263 -28.04 -0.13 -18.56
CA GLY A 263 -27.39 0.89 -19.39
C GLY A 263 -26.10 1.47 -18.78
N VAL A 264 -25.59 0.88 -17.70
CA VAL A 264 -24.40 1.36 -16.97
C VAL A 264 -23.17 0.53 -17.33
N PHE A 265 -22.02 1.20 -17.47
CA PHE A 265 -20.73 0.51 -17.63
C PHE A 265 -20.21 0.05 -16.27
N GLU A 266 -19.76 -1.20 -16.23
CA GLU A 266 -19.14 -1.83 -15.07
C GLU A 266 -17.66 -2.09 -15.35
N PHE A 267 -16.86 -2.10 -14.27
CA PHE A 267 -15.49 -2.57 -14.33
C PHE A 267 -15.46 -4.03 -14.81
N SER A 268 -14.57 -4.33 -15.74
CA SER A 268 -14.33 -5.69 -16.22
C SER A 268 -12.83 -5.95 -16.29
N ASN A 269 -12.47 -7.21 -16.54
CA ASN A 269 -11.08 -7.61 -16.72
C ASN A 269 -10.91 -8.21 -18.11
N LEU A 270 -9.98 -7.65 -18.88
CA LEU A 270 -9.46 -8.29 -20.08
C LEU A 270 -8.53 -9.42 -19.63
N LYS A 271 -9.08 -10.64 -19.52
CA LYS A 271 -8.36 -11.82 -19.05
C LYS A 271 -7.35 -12.30 -20.09
N ASN A 272 -6.25 -12.90 -19.61
CA ASN A 272 -5.07 -13.31 -20.39
C ASN A 272 -4.28 -12.13 -20.96
N GLY A 273 -4.36 -10.97 -20.30
CA GLY A 273 -3.62 -9.76 -20.63
C GLY A 273 -3.64 -9.37 -22.10
N SER A 274 -2.65 -8.57 -22.48
CA SER A 274 -2.24 -8.42 -23.88
C SER A 274 -0.87 -9.05 -24.05
N ILE A 275 -0.39 -9.20 -25.28
CA ILE A 275 1.01 -9.59 -25.51
C ILE A 275 2.00 -8.68 -24.77
N ALA A 276 1.62 -7.42 -24.47
CA ALA A 276 2.46 -6.47 -23.75
C ALA A 276 2.63 -6.81 -22.26
N THR A 277 1.60 -7.33 -21.60
CA THR A 277 1.68 -7.70 -20.16
C THR A 277 2.45 -9.01 -19.94
N GLY A 278 2.73 -9.75 -21.01
CA GLY A 278 3.59 -10.94 -20.98
C GLY A 278 5.09 -10.62 -21.17
N VAL A 279 5.46 -9.39 -21.50
CA VAL A 279 6.85 -9.03 -21.73
C VAL A 279 7.61 -8.94 -20.40
N LYS A 280 8.76 -9.62 -20.34
CA LYS A 280 9.58 -9.74 -19.13
C LYS A 280 10.87 -8.93 -19.30
N TYR A 281 10.83 -7.65 -18.92
CA TYR A 281 12.02 -6.78 -18.98
C TYR A 281 12.92 -6.89 -17.74
N ASN A 282 12.31 -6.86 -16.55
CA ASN A 282 13.02 -6.82 -15.27
C ASN A 282 12.40 -7.81 -14.26
N GLY A 283 13.17 -8.15 -13.23
CA GLY A 283 12.73 -9.01 -12.11
C GLY A 283 13.11 -10.49 -12.25
N ILE A 284 12.62 -11.32 -11.32
CA ILE A 284 12.93 -12.76 -11.25
C ILE A 284 11.90 -13.52 -12.08
N PHE A 285 12.36 -14.25 -13.11
CA PHE A 285 11.43 -14.68 -14.17
C PHE A 285 10.58 -15.91 -13.89
N ASP A 286 11.01 -16.72 -12.95
CA ASP A 286 10.39 -18.00 -12.58
C ASP A 286 9.39 -17.88 -11.41
N LEU A 287 9.17 -16.66 -10.91
CA LEU A 287 8.17 -16.41 -9.88
C LEU A 287 6.74 -16.48 -10.44
N PRO A 288 5.76 -16.92 -9.62
CA PRO A 288 4.34 -16.87 -9.98
C PRO A 288 3.85 -15.42 -10.10
N SER A 289 2.79 -15.20 -10.88
CA SER A 289 2.11 -13.89 -10.94
C SER A 289 1.30 -13.64 -9.67
N GLU A 290 1.04 -12.37 -9.34
CA GLU A 290 0.19 -12.03 -8.19
C GLU A 290 -1.20 -12.68 -8.27
N ASN A 291 -1.78 -12.74 -9.47
CA ASN A 291 -3.09 -13.34 -9.70
C ASN A 291 -3.05 -14.84 -9.40
N SER A 292 -2.04 -15.55 -9.92
CA SER A 292 -1.91 -16.99 -9.66
C SER A 292 -1.75 -17.33 -8.17
N VAL A 293 -1.11 -16.45 -7.39
CA VAL A 293 -0.98 -16.61 -5.93
C VAL A 293 -2.29 -16.35 -5.21
N THR A 294 -3.00 -15.28 -5.56
CA THR A 294 -4.19 -14.81 -4.80
C THR A 294 -5.50 -15.46 -5.24
N GLU A 295 -5.57 -16.08 -6.42
CA GLU A 295 -6.79 -16.70 -6.95
C GLU A 295 -7.25 -17.93 -6.16
N ASN A 296 -6.32 -18.71 -5.58
CA ASN A 296 -6.65 -19.99 -4.93
C ASN A 296 -5.88 -20.19 -3.63
N GLY A 297 -6.60 -20.46 -2.54
CA GLY A 297 -6.04 -20.82 -1.24
C GLY A 297 -5.77 -19.63 -0.33
N CYS A 298 -4.96 -19.87 0.70
CA CYS A 298 -4.67 -18.91 1.77
C CYS A 298 -3.27 -18.32 1.60
N TRP A 299 -3.04 -17.64 0.46
CA TRP A 299 -1.74 -17.11 0.06
C TRP A 299 -1.79 -15.61 -0.25
N THR A 300 -0.82 -14.88 0.30
CA THR A 300 -0.58 -13.44 0.10
C THR A 300 0.53 -13.26 -0.91
N SER A 301 0.30 -12.52 -1.98
CA SER A 301 1.35 -12.19 -2.94
C SER A 301 2.21 -11.04 -2.44
N VAL A 302 3.52 -11.09 -2.72
CA VAL A 302 4.50 -10.04 -2.40
C VAL A 302 5.38 -9.83 -3.62
N SER A 303 5.22 -8.71 -4.32
CA SER A 303 5.99 -8.38 -5.52
C SER A 303 6.84 -7.14 -5.32
N ALA A 304 8.10 -7.20 -5.73
CA ALA A 304 8.95 -6.01 -5.79
C ALA A 304 8.75 -5.25 -7.10
N PHE A 305 8.77 -3.92 -7.03
CA PHE A 305 8.76 -3.03 -8.19
C PHE A 305 9.89 -2.00 -8.11
N SER A 306 10.35 -1.51 -9.26
CA SER A 306 11.33 -0.42 -9.37
C SER A 306 10.72 0.82 -10.03
N VAL A 307 11.29 2.00 -9.75
CA VAL A 307 10.81 3.29 -10.30
C VAL A 307 11.62 3.81 -11.51
N ASP A 308 12.54 3.00 -12.05
CA ASP A 308 13.22 3.33 -13.30
C ASP A 308 12.36 2.90 -14.50
N TYR A 309 11.78 3.87 -15.19
CA TYR A 309 10.95 3.67 -16.37
C TYR A 309 11.73 3.68 -17.69
N SER A 310 13.04 3.86 -17.65
CA SER A 310 13.87 3.77 -18.85
C SER A 310 13.68 2.38 -19.48
N ALA A 311 13.38 2.34 -20.77
CA ALA A 311 13.31 1.06 -21.48
C ALA A 311 14.67 0.35 -21.36
N PRO A 312 14.71 -0.99 -21.29
CA PRO A 312 15.97 -1.71 -21.29
C PRO A 312 16.76 -1.38 -22.55
N GLU A 313 18.09 -1.52 -22.46
CA GLU A 313 19.01 -1.02 -23.47
C GLU A 313 18.70 -1.53 -24.88
N GLN A 314 18.29 -2.79 -25.01
CA GLN A 314 17.96 -3.38 -26.31
C GLN A 314 16.78 -2.66 -26.97
N GLU A 315 15.63 -2.60 -26.31
CA GLU A 315 14.41 -1.97 -26.84
C GLU A 315 14.59 -0.47 -27.04
N ALA A 316 15.34 0.18 -26.14
CA ALA A 316 15.71 1.59 -26.28
C ALA A 316 16.55 1.84 -27.54
N ASN A 317 17.52 0.96 -27.84
CA ASN A 317 18.34 1.05 -29.04
C ASN A 317 17.55 0.74 -30.31
N GLU A 318 16.62 -0.23 -30.27
CA GLU A 318 15.70 -0.51 -31.38
C GLU A 318 14.83 0.73 -31.69
N ALA A 319 14.22 1.33 -30.66
CA ALA A 319 13.45 2.57 -30.81
C ALA A 319 14.30 3.74 -31.33
N LYS A 320 15.53 3.88 -30.82
CA LYS A 320 16.50 4.89 -31.28
C LYS A 320 16.86 4.71 -32.75
N ALA A 321 17.10 3.47 -33.20
CA ALA A 321 17.45 3.17 -34.58
C ALA A 321 16.32 3.54 -35.56
N LEU A 322 15.06 3.37 -35.16
CA LEU A 322 13.90 3.78 -35.95
C LEU A 322 13.83 5.30 -36.16
N LEU A 323 14.31 6.09 -35.19
CA LEU A 323 14.35 7.56 -35.29
C LEU A 323 15.54 8.05 -36.14
N GLY A 324 16.62 7.26 -36.21
CA GLY A 324 17.75 7.46 -37.13
C GLY A 324 18.32 8.88 -37.09
N ASP A 325 18.42 9.50 -38.26
CA ASP A 325 19.05 10.81 -38.47
C ASP A 325 18.26 11.98 -37.84
N LEU A 326 17.04 11.75 -37.31
CA LEU A 326 16.31 12.79 -36.56
C LEU A 326 16.93 13.08 -35.19
N LEU A 327 17.69 12.13 -34.63
CA LEU A 327 18.32 12.28 -33.32
C LEU A 327 19.69 12.96 -33.45
N VAL A 328 19.87 14.07 -32.75
CA VAL A 328 21.15 14.77 -32.66
C VAL A 328 21.83 14.48 -31.32
N GLN A 329 23.16 14.39 -31.32
CA GLN A 329 23.91 14.38 -30.06
C GLN A 329 24.07 15.82 -29.55
N ARG A 330 23.61 16.07 -28.33
CA ARG A 330 23.87 17.32 -27.63
C ARG A 330 25.24 17.23 -26.97
N SER A 331 26.18 18.06 -27.42
CA SER A 331 27.51 18.24 -26.85
C SER A 331 27.46 18.85 -25.45
#